data_AF-A0A6M4P785-F1
#
_entry.id   AF-A0A6M4P785-F1
#
_cell.length_a   1.000
_cell.length_b   1.000
_cell.length_c   1.000
_cell.angle_alpha   90.00
_cell.angle_beta   90.00
_cell.angle_gamma   90.00
#
_symmetry.space_group_name_H-M   'P 1'
#
loop_
_entity.id
_entity.type
_entity.pdbx_description
1 polymer ?
#
loop_
_entity_poly.entity_id
_entity_poly.type
_entity_poly.pdbx_seq_one_letter_code
_entity_poly.pdbx_strand_id
1 'polypeptide(L)'
;MESIDWSLFKIDWSQATLDWGLIGGLAASITLLYMIYSTYKNDKIKLEKDVREAFLSKKEWSNEGVVNGTDTIFFDLLITNPPRHIFSGKILYFDTEGEGEQFRGEERELVFYLEKIRKKTITLRLSHTNGYREHGSSKAKLKYINDDLFDITFSKGSRFSKERFLPNLPRKTQIFPIETSIVEESDFHNNTVSRIITNEIISMISPKRNYDKVQEVLGIAHKTIYEDSSIFEGINDNSLLFDYSAEEIANPKSDIYFLKNAKLKLTTLNGKTIHSVTIFSRDSSLKIPLKFYLCDNYKNTLGDARICQEIVDIASVQSVRARYDSATAIQNHLGPSNGYITYFVDGHLDDDDTQDYNKLIGNKITGFCLSESAMSFYIFDYESN
;
A
#
# COMPACT_ATOMS: atom_id res chain seq x y z
N MET A 1 69.82 -56.51 -59.95
CA MET A 1 68.87 -56.43 -58.83
C MET A 1 69.20 -55.13 -58.11
N GLU A 2 68.58 -54.03 -58.54
CA GLU A 2 68.88 -52.70 -57.99
C GLU A 2 68.18 -52.55 -56.64
N SER A 3 68.96 -52.28 -55.60
CA SER A 3 68.46 -52.04 -54.25
C SER A 3 67.82 -50.66 -54.22
N ILE A 4 66.50 -50.61 -54.00
CA ILE A 4 65.78 -49.36 -53.73
C ILE A 4 66.31 -48.78 -52.42
N ASP A 5 66.88 -47.58 -52.50
CA ASP A 5 67.35 -46.84 -51.34
C ASP A 5 66.15 -46.21 -50.60
N TRP A 6 65.78 -46.85 -49.50
CA TRP A 6 64.66 -46.44 -48.66
C TRP A 6 64.96 -45.19 -47.82
N SER A 7 66.19 -44.63 -47.86
CA SER A 7 66.53 -43.42 -47.10
C SER A 7 65.83 -42.16 -47.59
N LEU A 8 65.27 -42.16 -48.81
CA LEU A 8 64.48 -41.07 -49.38
C LEU A 8 63.04 -40.98 -48.84
N PHE A 9 62.58 -41.98 -48.08
CA PHE A 9 61.24 -42.01 -47.47
C PHE A 9 61.23 -41.79 -45.95
N LYS A 10 62.21 -41.05 -45.40
CA LYS A 10 62.06 -40.49 -44.05
C LYS A 10 61.10 -39.31 -44.10
N ILE A 11 59.80 -39.61 -44.06
CA ILE A 11 58.78 -38.63 -43.71
C ILE A 11 59.11 -38.16 -42.30
N ASP A 12 59.44 -36.88 -42.15
CA ASP A 12 59.69 -36.28 -40.85
C ASP A 12 58.35 -36.14 -40.13
N TRP A 13 57.91 -37.25 -39.52
CA TRP A 13 56.68 -37.33 -38.74
C TRP A 13 56.65 -36.29 -37.62
N SER A 14 57.81 -35.77 -37.20
CA SER A 14 57.94 -34.73 -36.18
C SER A 14 57.27 -33.42 -36.63
N GLN A 15 57.51 -32.97 -37.86
CA GLN A 15 56.88 -31.78 -38.45
C GLN A 15 55.38 -31.99 -38.69
N ALA A 16 54.98 -33.15 -39.22
CA ALA A 16 53.58 -33.48 -39.39
C ALA A 16 52.83 -33.47 -38.03
N THR A 17 53.38 -34.08 -36.98
CA THR A 17 52.75 -34.06 -35.65
C THR A 17 52.65 -32.66 -35.04
N LEU A 18 53.61 -31.78 -35.33
CA LEU A 18 53.63 -30.40 -34.86
C LEU A 18 52.56 -29.56 -35.57
N ASP A 19 52.40 -29.73 -36.89
CA ASP A 19 51.39 -29.04 -37.69
C ASP A 19 49.96 -29.52 -37.37
N TRP A 20 49.74 -30.83 -37.21
CA TRP A 20 48.46 -31.38 -36.76
C TRP A 20 48.12 -30.96 -35.32
N GLY A 21 49.13 -30.84 -34.44
CA GLY A 21 48.96 -30.32 -33.08
C GLY A 21 48.59 -28.84 -33.04
N LEU A 22 49.18 -28.01 -33.91
CA LEU A 22 48.84 -26.59 -34.05
C LEU A 22 47.44 -26.38 -34.63
N ILE A 23 47.07 -27.13 -35.67
CA ILE A 23 45.73 -27.08 -36.28
C ILE A 23 44.67 -27.58 -35.28
N GLY A 24 44.92 -28.70 -34.59
CA GLY A 24 44.05 -29.23 -33.54
C GLY A 24 43.89 -28.26 -32.36
N GLY A 25 44.97 -27.60 -31.94
CA GLY A 25 44.95 -26.57 -30.91
C GLY A 25 44.14 -25.34 -31.32
N LEU A 26 44.28 -24.86 -32.56
CA LEU A 26 43.48 -23.75 -33.12
C LEU A 26 41.99 -24.10 -33.22
N ALA A 27 41.67 -25.29 -33.72
CA ALA A 27 40.29 -25.77 -33.81
C ALA A 27 39.63 -25.84 -32.41
N ALA A 28 40.32 -26.44 -31.43
CA ALA A 28 39.84 -26.50 -30.04
C ALA A 28 39.65 -25.10 -29.43
N SER A 29 40.56 -24.16 -29.73
CA SER A 29 40.46 -22.76 -29.29
C SER A 29 39.22 -22.05 -29.87
N ILE A 30 38.94 -22.24 -31.15
CA ILE A 30 37.76 -21.69 -31.82
C ILE A 30 36.48 -22.30 -31.24
N THR A 31 36.44 -23.62 -31.03
CA THR A 31 35.29 -24.30 -30.42
C THR A 31 35.06 -23.83 -28.98
N LEU A 32 36.12 -23.64 -28.19
CA LEU A 32 36.03 -23.08 -26.84
C LEU A 32 35.49 -21.64 -26.86
N LEU A 33 36.00 -20.78 -27.74
CA LEU A 33 35.51 -19.41 -27.90
C LEU A 33 34.03 -19.37 -28.33
N TYR A 34 33.63 -20.26 -29.22
CA TYR A 34 32.24 -20.40 -29.64
C TYR A 34 31.34 -20.86 -28.49
N MET A 35 31.77 -21.86 -27.72
CA MET A 35 31.06 -22.32 -26.52
C MET A 35 30.89 -21.17 -25.53
N ILE A 36 31.97 -20.47 -25.17
CA ILE A 36 31.92 -19.30 -24.27
C ILE A 36 30.96 -18.22 -24.79
N TYR A 37 31.03 -17.91 -26.09
CA TYR A 37 30.16 -16.92 -26.72
C TYR A 37 28.69 -17.35 -26.69
N SER A 38 28.40 -18.62 -27.01
CA SER A 38 27.04 -19.16 -27.01
C SER A 38 26.45 -19.21 -25.60
N THR A 39 27.21 -19.64 -24.60
CA THR A 39 26.81 -19.62 -23.19
C THR A 39 26.53 -18.19 -22.74
N TYR A 40 27.44 -17.25 -23.01
CA TYR A 40 27.23 -15.83 -22.69
C TYR A 40 25.98 -15.24 -23.35
N LYS A 41 25.72 -15.59 -24.61
CA LYS A 41 24.52 -15.14 -25.34
C LYS A 41 23.25 -15.73 -24.73
N ASN A 42 23.25 -17.01 -24.38
CA ASN A 42 22.11 -17.69 -23.77
C ASN A 42 21.82 -17.15 -22.36
N ASP A 43 22.85 -16.96 -21.54
CA ASP A 43 22.72 -16.38 -20.19
C ASP A 43 22.17 -14.95 -20.25
N LYS A 44 22.63 -14.17 -21.24
CA LYS A 44 22.10 -12.83 -21.50
C LYS A 44 20.61 -12.86 -21.85
N ILE A 45 20.20 -13.74 -22.77
CA ILE A 45 18.79 -13.87 -23.19
C ILE A 45 17.93 -14.31 -22.01
N LYS A 46 18.41 -15.28 -21.22
CA LYS A 46 17.73 -15.77 -20.02
C LYS A 46 17.53 -14.64 -19.01
N LEU A 47 18.60 -13.90 -18.69
CA LEU A 47 18.51 -12.76 -17.76
C LEU A 47 17.53 -11.68 -18.27
N GLU A 48 17.55 -11.35 -19.56
CA GLU A 48 16.62 -10.38 -20.13
C GLU A 48 15.16 -10.85 -20.06
N LYS A 49 14.92 -12.17 -20.16
CA LYS A 49 13.61 -12.78 -19.97
C LYS A 49 13.19 -12.73 -18.50
N ASP A 50 14.06 -13.12 -17.57
CA ASP A 50 13.77 -13.14 -16.13
C ASP A 50 13.44 -11.73 -15.61
N VAL A 51 14.24 -10.72 -16.00
CA VAL A 51 14.00 -9.31 -15.64
C VAL A 51 12.67 -8.80 -16.18
N ARG A 52 12.29 -9.24 -17.38
CA ARG A 52 11.00 -8.90 -17.98
C ARG A 52 9.86 -9.54 -17.20
N GLU A 53 9.97 -10.84 -16.91
CA GLU A 53 8.95 -11.60 -16.19
C GLU A 53 8.75 -11.05 -14.79
N ALA A 54 9.83 -10.69 -14.08
CA ALA A 54 9.75 -10.00 -12.80
C ALA A 54 8.94 -8.69 -12.89
N PHE A 55 9.28 -7.80 -13.83
CA PHE A 55 8.57 -6.53 -13.99
C PHE A 55 7.09 -6.71 -14.39
N LEU A 56 6.78 -7.71 -15.23
CA LEU A 56 5.43 -7.99 -15.71
C LEU A 56 4.62 -8.89 -14.78
N SER A 57 5.22 -9.47 -13.74
CA SER A 57 4.51 -10.29 -12.76
C SER A 57 3.53 -9.47 -11.91
N LYS A 58 3.70 -8.14 -11.91
CA LYS A 58 2.91 -7.17 -11.16
C LYS A 58 2.35 -6.15 -12.14
N LYS A 59 1.06 -5.83 -12.01
CA LYS A 59 0.40 -4.85 -12.89
C LYS A 59 0.76 -3.41 -12.55
N GLU A 60 1.17 -3.16 -11.32
CA GLU A 60 1.30 -1.82 -10.77
C GLU A 60 2.55 -1.70 -9.90
N TRP A 61 3.26 -0.58 -10.04
CA TRP A 61 4.50 -0.29 -9.32
C TRP A 61 4.49 1.15 -8.81
N SER A 62 4.94 1.40 -7.58
CA SER A 62 4.94 2.75 -6.97
C SER A 62 6.26 3.10 -6.31
N ASN A 63 6.60 4.38 -6.24
CA ASN A 63 7.73 4.88 -5.45
C ASN A 63 7.38 5.19 -3.97
N GLU A 64 6.14 4.98 -3.55
CA GLU A 64 5.69 5.23 -2.17
C GLU A 64 6.28 4.25 -1.13
N GLY A 65 6.82 3.11 -1.56
CA GLY A 65 7.44 2.11 -0.69
C GLY A 65 8.79 2.53 -0.05
N VAL A 66 9.32 3.72 -0.37
CA VAL A 66 10.61 4.20 0.16
C VAL A 66 10.44 4.79 1.56
N VAL A 67 10.57 3.95 2.60
CA VAL A 67 10.40 4.31 4.04
C VAL A 67 11.26 5.51 4.49
N ASN A 68 12.40 5.75 3.84
CA ASN A 68 13.34 6.83 4.17
C ASN A 68 13.54 7.83 3.01
N GLY A 69 12.58 7.91 2.08
CA GLY A 69 12.70 8.73 0.88
C GLY A 69 12.60 10.23 1.18
N THR A 70 13.40 11.04 0.48
CA THR A 70 13.25 12.50 0.45
C THR A 70 12.37 12.98 -0.71
N ASP A 71 11.83 12.05 -1.49
CA ASP A 71 11.00 12.35 -2.65
C ASP A 71 9.63 12.86 -2.16
N THR A 72 9.26 14.06 -2.57
CA THR A 72 7.96 14.68 -2.25
C THR A 72 6.93 14.47 -3.35
N ILE A 73 7.33 13.81 -4.45
CA ILE A 73 6.49 13.55 -5.62
C ILE A 73 6.36 12.03 -5.76
N PHE A 74 5.13 11.55 -5.66
CA PHE A 74 4.77 10.14 -5.78
C PHE A 74 4.09 9.85 -7.11
N PHE A 75 4.28 8.62 -7.60
CA PHE A 75 3.68 8.18 -8.86
C PHE A 75 3.48 6.67 -8.90
N ASP A 76 2.48 6.27 -9.68
CA ASP A 76 2.15 4.88 -9.95
C ASP A 76 2.37 4.54 -11.42
N LEU A 77 3.05 3.42 -11.65
CA LEU A 77 3.35 2.82 -12.95
C LEU A 77 2.36 1.67 -13.19
N LEU A 78 1.33 1.93 -13.99
CA LEU A 78 0.28 0.97 -14.35
C LEU A 78 0.59 0.33 -15.69
N ILE A 79 0.68 -0.99 -15.75
CA ILE A 79 0.95 -1.75 -16.99
C ILE A 79 -0.37 -2.12 -17.67
N THR A 80 -0.63 -1.56 -18.86
CA THR A 80 -1.80 -1.90 -19.68
C THR A 80 -1.44 -3.01 -20.67
N ASN A 81 -2.37 -3.93 -20.93
CA ASN A 81 -2.04 -5.27 -21.43
C ASN A 81 -2.40 -5.52 -22.92
N PRO A 82 -1.53 -5.18 -23.91
CA PRO A 82 -1.50 -5.80 -25.23
C PRO A 82 -0.46 -6.95 -25.28
N PRO A 83 -0.45 -7.84 -26.30
CA PRO A 83 0.19 -9.17 -26.22
C PRO A 83 1.69 -9.17 -25.86
N ARG A 84 2.10 -10.27 -25.18
CA ARG A 84 3.38 -10.62 -24.52
C ARG A 84 4.71 -10.14 -25.12
N HIS A 85 4.76 -9.57 -26.33
CA HIS A 85 5.97 -9.10 -26.99
C HIS A 85 6.22 -7.60 -26.81
N ILE A 86 5.20 -6.76 -26.70
CA ILE A 86 5.30 -5.30 -26.50
C ILE A 86 4.36 -4.94 -25.35
N PHE A 87 4.86 -4.23 -24.34
CA PHE A 87 4.01 -3.73 -23.25
C PHE A 87 4.08 -2.20 -23.18
N SER A 88 3.00 -1.63 -22.68
CA SER A 88 2.79 -0.20 -22.48
C SER A 88 2.07 0.02 -21.16
N GLY A 89 1.86 1.27 -20.80
CA GLY A 89 1.14 1.59 -19.60
C GLY A 89 1.08 3.08 -19.35
N LYS A 90 0.72 3.43 -18.13
CA LYS A 90 0.54 4.81 -17.69
C LYS A 90 1.39 5.08 -16.45
N ILE A 91 1.89 6.30 -16.33
CA ILE A 91 2.41 6.86 -15.09
C ILE A 91 1.42 7.90 -14.62
N LEU A 92 0.80 7.66 -13.47
CA LEU A 92 -0.09 8.61 -12.80
C LEU A 92 0.71 9.34 -11.73
N TYR A 93 0.65 10.67 -11.70
CA TYR A 93 1.32 11.47 -10.69
C TYR A 93 0.63 12.81 -10.48
N PHE A 94 0.73 13.36 -9.28
CA PHE A 94 0.21 14.68 -8.97
C PHE A 94 1.28 15.74 -9.25
N ASP A 95 0.96 16.68 -10.14
CA ASP A 95 1.83 17.82 -10.41
C ASP A 95 1.40 19.01 -9.54
N THR A 96 2.33 19.54 -8.75
CA THR A 96 2.09 20.69 -7.85
C THR A 96 2.49 22.03 -8.47
N GLU A 97 2.95 22.06 -9.72
CA GLU A 97 3.23 23.33 -10.42
C GLU A 97 1.94 24.00 -10.88
N GLY A 98 1.39 24.85 -10.01
CA GLY A 98 0.46 25.93 -10.38
C GLY A 98 1.15 27.28 -10.24
N GLU A 99 1.29 28.05 -11.33
CA GLU A 99 1.60 29.47 -11.24
C GLU A 99 0.39 30.22 -10.65
N GLY A 100 0.59 30.93 -9.54
CA GLY A 100 -0.44 31.76 -8.90
C GLY A 100 -1.12 31.07 -7.71
N GLU A 101 -1.63 31.89 -6.78
CA GLU A 101 -2.10 31.58 -5.42
C GLU A 101 -3.30 30.61 -5.28
N GLN A 102 -3.44 29.62 -6.16
CA GLN A 102 -4.40 28.52 -6.02
C GLN A 102 -3.68 27.19 -6.21
N PHE A 103 -3.35 26.54 -5.10
CA PHE A 103 -2.94 25.13 -5.06
C PHE A 103 -4.09 24.24 -5.54
N ARG A 104 -4.17 24.01 -6.85
CA ARG A 104 -4.96 22.92 -7.43
C ARG A 104 -3.98 21.88 -7.95
N GLY A 105 -3.76 20.82 -7.18
CA GLY A 105 -3.03 19.65 -7.69
C GLY A 105 -3.83 19.05 -8.84
N GLU A 106 -3.24 18.95 -10.02
CA GLU A 106 -3.84 18.27 -11.16
C GLU A 106 -3.19 16.89 -11.30
N GLU A 107 -4.02 15.85 -11.37
CA GLU A 107 -3.56 14.52 -11.72
C GLU A 107 -3.08 14.53 -13.17
N ARG A 108 -1.83 14.11 -13.39
CA ARG A 108 -1.22 14.03 -14.72
C ARG A 108 -0.94 12.58 -15.10
N GLU A 109 -1.12 12.32 -16.38
CA GLU A 109 -0.90 11.01 -16.98
C GLU A 109 0.23 11.08 -18.02
N LEU A 110 1.16 10.12 -17.97
CA LEU A 110 2.11 9.85 -19.04
C LEU A 110 1.93 8.45 -19.57
N VAL A 111 1.82 8.31 -20.89
CA VAL A 111 1.81 6.98 -21.50
C VAL A 111 3.24 6.52 -21.70
N PHE A 112 3.57 5.31 -21.28
CA PHE A 112 4.87 4.70 -21.52
C PHE A 112 4.77 3.51 -22.48
N TYR A 113 5.86 3.30 -23.23
CA TYR A 113 6.03 2.18 -24.15
C TYR A 113 7.38 1.51 -23.91
N LEU A 114 7.44 0.18 -23.97
CA LEU A 114 8.69 -0.55 -23.98
C LEU A 114 9.55 -0.13 -25.20
N GLU A 115 10.75 0.40 -24.95
CA GLU A 115 11.74 0.67 -26.00
C GLU A 115 12.67 -0.53 -26.20
N LYS A 116 13.23 -1.08 -25.11
CA LYS A 116 14.12 -2.25 -25.13
C LYS A 116 14.44 -2.78 -23.74
N ILE A 117 14.90 -4.03 -23.67
CA ILE A 117 15.49 -4.64 -22.48
C ILE A 117 16.95 -5.00 -22.81
N ARG A 118 17.87 -4.71 -21.89
CA ARG A 118 19.29 -5.09 -22.01
C ARG A 118 19.83 -5.48 -20.64
N LYS A 119 20.27 -6.73 -20.48
CA LYS A 119 20.70 -7.28 -19.19
C LYS A 119 19.65 -6.98 -18.10
N LYS A 120 20.07 -6.36 -16.98
CA LYS A 120 19.23 -5.93 -15.85
C LYS A 120 18.52 -4.59 -16.06
N THR A 121 18.29 -4.14 -17.29
CA THR A 121 17.74 -2.80 -17.54
C THR A 121 16.62 -2.81 -18.57
N ILE A 122 15.46 -2.28 -18.20
CA ILE A 122 14.33 -1.99 -19.08
C ILE A 122 14.36 -0.50 -19.41
N THR A 123 14.26 -0.14 -20.68
CA THR A 123 14.14 1.25 -21.13
C THR A 123 12.73 1.49 -21.64
N LEU A 124 12.07 2.51 -21.08
CA LEU A 124 10.74 2.95 -21.46
C LEU A 124 10.83 4.32 -22.15
N ARG A 125 10.03 4.49 -23.20
CA ARG A 125 9.76 5.80 -23.81
C ARG A 125 8.47 6.34 -23.19
N LEU A 126 8.53 7.53 -22.64
CA LEU A 126 7.37 8.23 -22.09
C LEU A 126 6.90 9.27 -23.12
N SER A 127 5.59 9.33 -23.33
CA SER A 127 4.93 10.28 -24.21
C SER A 127 3.95 11.13 -23.38
N HIS A 128 4.08 12.45 -23.45
CA HIS A 128 3.07 13.36 -22.94
C HIS A 128 1.98 13.51 -23.99
N THR A 129 0.76 13.07 -23.68
CA THR A 129 -0.36 12.99 -24.62
C THR A 129 -1.53 13.82 -24.12
N ASN A 130 -2.13 14.63 -24.99
CA ASN A 130 -3.46 15.21 -24.76
C ASN A 130 -4.42 14.59 -25.79
N GLY A 131 -5.14 13.55 -25.39
CA GLY A 131 -5.87 12.68 -26.31
C GLY A 131 -4.92 11.94 -27.28
N TYR A 132 -5.11 12.12 -28.60
CA TYR A 132 -4.34 11.39 -29.63
C TYR A 132 -3.04 12.08 -30.09
N ARG A 133 -2.70 13.27 -29.57
CA ARG A 133 -1.51 14.03 -30.01
C ARG A 133 -0.37 13.93 -29.00
N GLU A 134 0.80 13.46 -29.45
CA GLU A 134 2.05 13.46 -28.67
C GLU A 134 2.68 14.87 -28.70
N HIS A 135 2.82 15.49 -27.53
CA HIS A 135 3.37 16.85 -27.38
C HIS A 135 4.86 16.86 -26.97
N GLY A 136 5.32 15.81 -26.29
CA GLY A 136 6.71 15.68 -25.86
C GLY A 136 7.09 14.25 -25.53
N SER A 137 8.39 13.96 -25.54
CA SER A 137 8.90 12.62 -25.19
C SER A 137 10.05 12.67 -24.19
N SER A 138 10.02 11.72 -23.26
CA SER A 138 11.09 11.51 -22.27
C SER A 138 11.41 10.01 -22.15
N LYS A 139 12.37 9.66 -21.29
CA LYS A 139 12.81 8.27 -21.10
C LYS A 139 12.88 7.92 -19.63
N ALA A 140 12.36 6.75 -19.29
CA ALA A 140 12.61 6.10 -18.01
C ALA A 140 13.50 4.86 -18.20
N LYS A 141 14.45 4.66 -17.29
CA LYS A 141 15.26 3.44 -17.21
C LYS A 141 14.99 2.76 -15.88
N LEU A 142 14.55 1.52 -15.94
CA LEU A 142 14.33 0.64 -14.79
C LEU A 142 15.51 -0.32 -14.69
N LYS A 143 16.22 -0.31 -13.57
CA LYS A 143 17.33 -1.22 -13.28
C LYS A 143 16.86 -2.24 -12.24
N TYR A 144 16.85 -3.50 -12.62
CA TYR A 144 16.43 -4.63 -11.80
C TYR A 144 17.40 -4.84 -10.61
N ILE A 145 16.82 -4.92 -9.41
CA ILE A 145 17.53 -5.29 -8.17
C ILE A 145 17.11 -6.70 -7.78
N ASN A 146 15.82 -6.92 -7.57
CA ASN A 146 15.17 -8.21 -7.32
C ASN A 146 13.72 -8.20 -7.85
N ASP A 147 12.98 -9.28 -7.64
CA ASP A 147 11.64 -9.48 -8.23
C ASP A 147 10.59 -8.45 -7.79
N ASP A 148 10.80 -7.80 -6.63
CA ASP A 148 9.88 -6.81 -6.06
C ASP A 148 10.53 -5.41 -5.96
N LEU A 149 11.64 -5.15 -6.68
CA LEU A 149 12.37 -3.89 -6.57
C LEU A 149 13.13 -3.50 -7.84
N PHE A 150 12.87 -2.27 -8.32
CA PHE A 150 13.59 -1.63 -9.41
C PHE A 150 14.06 -0.22 -9.01
N ASP A 151 15.27 0.17 -9.42
CA ASP A 151 15.66 1.58 -9.48
C ASP A 151 15.10 2.19 -10.78
N ILE A 152 14.36 3.28 -10.71
CA ILE A 152 13.91 4.04 -11.88
C ILE A 152 14.68 5.36 -12.01
N THR A 153 15.00 5.74 -13.25
CA THR A 153 15.65 7.03 -13.56
C THR A 153 14.97 7.68 -14.75
N PHE A 154 14.51 8.91 -14.56
CA PHE A 154 13.89 9.73 -15.59
C PHE A 154 14.93 10.64 -16.26
N SER A 155 14.85 10.76 -17.59
CA SER A 155 15.80 11.56 -18.37
C SER A 155 15.12 12.15 -19.61
N LYS A 156 15.66 13.28 -20.07
CA LYS A 156 15.21 13.92 -21.31
C LYS A 156 15.44 12.98 -22.51
N GLY A 157 14.47 12.91 -23.42
CA GLY A 157 14.63 12.17 -24.67
C GLY A 157 15.73 12.77 -25.55
N SER A 158 16.61 11.93 -26.11
CA SER A 158 17.78 12.39 -26.87
C SER A 158 17.59 12.42 -28.40
N ARG A 159 16.36 12.24 -28.94
CA ARG A 159 16.15 11.99 -30.38
C ARG A 159 14.93 12.62 -31.07
N PHE A 160 14.20 13.53 -30.45
CA PHE A 160 13.01 14.12 -31.08
C PHE A 160 13.10 15.64 -31.20
N SER A 161 12.68 16.16 -32.37
CA SER A 161 12.75 17.56 -32.81
C SER A 161 11.64 18.45 -32.23
N LYS A 162 10.72 17.88 -31.43
CA LYS A 162 9.66 18.60 -30.72
C LYS A 162 9.88 18.50 -29.22
N GLU A 163 9.56 19.60 -28.55
CA GLU A 163 9.80 19.96 -27.14
C GLU A 163 10.28 18.82 -26.21
N ARG A 164 11.52 18.95 -25.73
CA ARG A 164 12.12 18.05 -24.75
C ARG A 164 11.45 18.26 -23.40
N PHE A 165 10.44 17.44 -23.12
CA PHE A 165 9.79 17.43 -21.82
C PHE A 165 10.56 16.55 -20.82
N LEU A 166 10.67 17.01 -19.58
CA LEU A 166 11.05 16.19 -18.44
C LEU A 166 9.88 16.28 -17.47
N PRO A 167 9.21 15.17 -17.15
CA PRO A 167 8.12 15.23 -16.18
C PRO A 167 8.63 15.68 -14.82
N ASN A 168 7.78 16.41 -14.10
CA ASN A 168 8.01 16.81 -12.73
C ASN A 168 7.88 15.57 -11.83
N LEU A 169 8.87 14.69 -11.92
CA LEU A 169 8.98 13.42 -11.21
C LEU A 169 10.39 13.34 -10.59
N PRO A 170 10.58 12.54 -9.54
CA PRO A 170 11.90 12.33 -8.95
C PRO A 170 12.88 11.86 -10.02
N ARG A 171 14.04 12.52 -10.14
CA ARG A 171 15.01 12.18 -11.20
C ARG A 171 15.47 10.72 -11.14
N LYS A 172 15.61 10.19 -9.93
CA LYS A 172 15.97 8.81 -9.66
C LYS A 172 15.34 8.38 -8.34
N THR A 173 14.62 7.27 -8.34
CA THR A 173 14.00 6.71 -7.14
C THR A 173 13.89 5.18 -7.25
N GLN A 174 13.34 4.54 -6.23
CA GLN A 174 13.02 3.11 -6.22
C GLN A 174 11.53 2.91 -6.41
N ILE A 175 11.15 1.82 -7.07
CA ILE A 175 9.76 1.41 -7.21
C ILE A 175 9.57 -0.03 -6.74
N PHE A 176 8.41 -0.29 -6.16
CA PHE A 176 7.99 -1.53 -5.54
C PHE A 176 6.61 -1.91 -6.07
N PRO A 177 6.26 -3.20 -6.09
CA PRO A 177 4.96 -3.59 -6.58
C PRO A 177 3.87 -3.19 -5.60
N ILE A 178 2.77 -2.68 -6.13
CA ILE A 178 1.55 -2.53 -5.35
C ILE A 178 0.91 -3.93 -5.29
N GLU A 179 0.64 -4.42 -4.09
CA GLU A 179 -0.13 -5.66 -3.92
C GLU A 179 -1.58 -5.43 -4.36
N THR A 180 -1.80 -5.57 -5.67
CA THR A 180 -3.13 -5.61 -6.27
C THR A 180 -3.77 -6.94 -5.88
N SER A 181 -4.55 -6.94 -4.79
CA SER A 181 -5.61 -7.93 -4.62
C SER A 181 -6.49 -7.83 -5.86
N ILE A 182 -6.46 -8.86 -6.70
CA ILE A 182 -7.12 -8.93 -8.02
C ILE A 182 -8.57 -8.46 -7.88
N VAL A 183 -8.86 -7.25 -8.34
CA VAL A 183 -10.19 -6.83 -8.75
C VAL A 183 -10.09 -6.60 -10.25
N GLU A 184 -10.75 -7.47 -11.01
CA GLU A 184 -10.84 -7.35 -12.46
C GLU A 184 -11.56 -6.04 -12.83
N GLU A 185 -11.02 -5.38 -13.83
CA GLU A 185 -11.21 -3.97 -14.22
C GLU A 185 -12.54 -3.68 -14.95
N SER A 186 -13.61 -4.45 -14.70
CA SER A 186 -14.86 -4.30 -15.46
C SER A 186 -16.01 -3.54 -14.78
N ASP A 187 -15.91 -3.18 -13.49
CA ASP A 187 -17.08 -2.65 -12.75
C ASP A 187 -16.81 -1.28 -12.08
N PHE A 188 -16.15 -0.37 -12.79
CA PHE A 188 -15.89 1.01 -12.33
C PHE A 188 -17.16 1.90 -12.18
N HIS A 189 -18.35 1.33 -12.36
CA HIS A 189 -19.61 2.05 -12.21
C HIS A 189 -20.63 1.43 -11.23
N ASN A 190 -20.25 0.47 -10.38
CA ASN A 190 -21.13 0.07 -9.26
C ASN A 190 -20.45 -0.60 -8.04
N ASN A 191 -19.13 -0.53 -7.90
CA ASN A 191 -18.42 -1.37 -6.94
C ASN A 191 -18.27 -0.76 -5.54
N THR A 192 -19.23 -1.06 -4.67
CA THR A 192 -18.93 -1.32 -3.25
C THR A 192 -18.11 -2.61 -3.17
N VAL A 193 -16.82 -2.56 -3.53
CA VAL A 193 -15.90 -3.63 -3.13
C VAL A 193 -15.89 -3.62 -1.61
N SER A 194 -16.57 -4.58 -0.99
CA SER A 194 -16.62 -4.70 0.45
C SER A 194 -15.20 -4.99 0.96
N ARG A 195 -14.44 -3.94 1.28
CA ARG A 195 -13.08 -4.06 1.80
C ARG A 195 -13.13 -4.78 3.15
N ILE A 196 -12.05 -5.47 3.51
CA ILE A 196 -11.90 -6.18 4.80
C ILE A 196 -11.01 -5.30 5.67
N ILE A 197 -11.44 -5.01 6.91
CA ILE A 197 -10.60 -4.33 7.88
C ILE A 197 -9.64 -5.34 8.52
N THR A 198 -8.36 -4.99 8.59
CA THR A 198 -7.29 -5.78 9.23
C THR A 198 -6.64 -4.95 10.34
N ASN A 199 -5.87 -5.59 11.23
CA ASN A 199 -5.14 -4.88 12.28
C ASN A 199 -4.12 -3.87 11.73
N GLU A 200 -3.54 -4.16 10.57
CA GLU A 200 -2.64 -3.24 9.88
C GLU A 200 -3.40 -1.98 9.44
N ILE A 201 -4.58 -2.14 8.85
CA ILE A 201 -5.43 -1.01 8.47
C ILE A 201 -5.85 -0.21 9.70
N ILE A 202 -6.27 -0.87 10.79
CA ILE A 202 -6.62 -0.20 12.06
C ILE A 202 -5.45 0.67 12.56
N SER A 203 -4.21 0.20 12.40
CA SER A 203 -3.02 0.97 12.77
C SER A 203 -2.73 2.15 11.84
N MET A 204 -3.07 2.04 10.55
CA MET A 204 -2.93 3.11 9.56
C MET A 204 -3.95 4.23 9.78
N ILE A 205 -5.17 3.87 10.17
CA ILE A 205 -6.29 4.81 10.41
C ILE A 205 -6.47 5.16 11.89
N SER A 206 -5.48 4.88 12.75
CA SER A 206 -5.58 5.16 14.19
C SER A 206 -5.81 6.65 14.47
N PRO A 207 -6.28 7.04 15.68
CA PRO A 207 -6.34 8.44 16.07
C PRO A 207 -5.01 9.18 15.85
N LYS A 208 -5.09 10.50 15.63
CA LYS A 208 -3.98 11.43 15.28
C LYS A 208 -3.39 11.26 13.87
N ARG A 209 -3.88 10.29 13.08
CA ARG A 209 -3.45 10.11 11.68
C ARG A 209 -4.22 11.06 10.75
N ASN A 210 -3.71 11.22 9.53
CA ASN A 210 -4.35 12.05 8.52
C ASN A 210 -5.70 11.42 8.10
N TYR A 211 -6.76 12.23 8.15
CA TYR A 211 -8.12 11.83 7.79
C TYR A 211 -8.28 11.56 6.29
N ASP A 212 -7.55 12.29 5.43
CA ASP A 212 -7.64 12.10 3.97
C ASP A 212 -7.15 10.72 3.52
N LYS A 213 -6.18 10.15 4.25
CA LYS A 213 -5.67 8.78 4.00
C LYS A 213 -6.72 7.70 4.21
N VAL A 214 -7.81 8.01 4.92
CA VAL A 214 -8.91 7.07 5.08
C VAL A 214 -9.52 6.71 3.73
N GLN A 215 -9.72 7.70 2.84
CA GLN A 215 -10.36 7.46 1.56
C GLN A 215 -9.47 6.64 0.61
N GLU A 216 -8.16 6.80 0.73
CA GLU A 216 -7.17 5.97 0.04
C GLU A 216 -7.29 4.50 0.50
N VAL A 217 -7.25 4.27 1.81
CA VAL A 217 -7.20 2.93 2.42
C VAL A 217 -8.55 2.22 2.39
N LEU A 218 -9.65 2.93 2.55
CA LEU A 218 -11.00 2.35 2.68
C LEU A 218 -11.95 2.70 1.52
N GLY A 219 -11.59 3.63 0.65
CA GLY A 219 -12.44 4.10 -0.43
C GLY A 219 -13.41 5.19 0.04
N ILE A 220 -14.47 5.41 -0.74
CA ILE A 220 -15.50 6.40 -0.41
C ILE A 220 -16.36 5.88 0.76
N ALA A 221 -16.65 6.76 1.71
CA ALA A 221 -17.56 6.47 2.80
C ALA A 221 -18.96 6.11 2.28
N HIS A 222 -19.63 5.18 2.95
CA HIS A 222 -21.00 4.82 2.59
C HIS A 222 -22.00 5.88 3.06
N LYS A 223 -21.67 6.57 4.17
CA LYS A 223 -22.50 7.62 4.77
C LYS A 223 -21.60 8.61 5.48
N THR A 224 -21.94 9.89 5.39
CA THR A 224 -21.29 10.96 6.14
C THR A 224 -22.32 11.61 7.04
N ILE A 225 -21.95 11.79 8.31
CA ILE A 225 -22.72 12.46 9.34
C ILE A 225 -22.02 13.78 9.63
N TYR A 226 -22.77 14.85 9.45
CA TYR A 226 -22.39 16.19 9.88
C TYR A 226 -23.08 16.41 11.24
N GLU A 227 -22.33 16.87 12.24
CA GLU A 227 -22.83 17.07 13.62
C GLU A 227 -23.08 15.75 14.37
N ASP A 228 -22.06 14.88 14.40
CA ASP A 228 -22.12 13.65 15.20
C ASP A 228 -21.96 13.94 16.70
N SER A 229 -22.57 13.11 17.54
CA SER A 229 -22.58 13.29 19.00
C SER A 229 -21.72 12.26 19.69
N SER A 230 -20.87 12.71 20.61
CA SER A 230 -20.10 11.84 21.49
C SER A 230 -21.02 11.20 22.55
N ILE A 231 -20.74 9.95 22.92
CA ILE A 231 -21.40 9.26 24.04
C ILE A 231 -21.03 9.95 25.34
N PHE A 232 -19.72 10.03 25.59
CA PHE A 232 -19.17 10.74 26.74
C PHE A 232 -19.09 12.20 26.35
N GLU A 233 -19.91 13.03 26.98
CA GLU A 233 -19.69 14.47 26.98
C GLU A 233 -18.29 14.70 27.56
N GLY A 234 -17.49 15.58 26.95
CA GLY A 234 -16.13 15.93 27.39
C GLY A 234 -16.14 16.69 28.71
N ILE A 235 -16.75 16.11 29.73
CA ILE A 235 -17.03 16.68 31.03
C ILE A 235 -15.69 16.76 31.75
N ASN A 236 -15.07 17.92 31.62
CA ASN A 236 -14.02 18.51 32.47
C ASN A 236 -12.55 18.26 32.12
N ASP A 237 -12.21 17.34 31.22
CA ASP A 237 -10.80 17.13 30.80
C ASP A 237 -10.45 17.89 29.51
N ASN A 238 -10.66 19.22 29.56
CA ASN A 238 -10.29 20.16 28.50
C ASN A 238 -8.77 20.16 28.20
N SER A 239 -7.95 19.46 28.99
CA SER A 239 -6.50 19.50 28.85
C SER A 239 -5.94 18.76 27.63
N LEU A 240 -6.75 17.96 26.94
CA LEU A 240 -6.32 17.21 25.74
C LEU A 240 -6.96 17.72 24.44
N LEU A 241 -7.77 18.78 24.51
CA LEU A 241 -8.46 19.37 23.36
C LEU A 241 -7.90 20.76 22.98
N PHE A 242 -6.74 21.15 23.50
CA PHE A 242 -6.15 22.49 23.25
C PHE A 242 -5.88 22.80 21.78
N ASP A 243 -5.74 21.76 20.94
CA ASP A 243 -5.48 21.90 19.51
C ASP A 243 -6.77 22.10 18.68
N TYR A 244 -7.95 22.10 19.30
CA TYR A 244 -9.24 22.26 18.64
C TYR A 244 -9.99 23.51 19.13
N SER A 245 -10.65 24.18 18.20
CA SER A 245 -11.57 25.27 18.52
C SER A 245 -12.89 24.75 19.10
N ALA A 246 -13.60 25.60 19.85
CA ALA A 246 -14.90 25.25 20.40
C ALA A 246 -15.94 24.88 19.32
N GLU A 247 -15.83 25.47 18.14
CA GLU A 247 -16.69 25.17 16.99
C GLU A 247 -16.41 23.78 16.39
N GLU A 248 -15.14 23.39 16.30
CA GLU A 248 -14.72 22.05 15.85
C GLU A 248 -15.16 20.95 16.84
N ILE A 249 -15.11 21.24 18.14
CA ILE A 249 -15.58 20.32 19.19
C ILE A 249 -17.12 20.19 19.15
N ALA A 250 -17.83 21.28 18.87
CA ALA A 250 -19.28 21.31 18.82
C ALA A 250 -19.86 20.59 17.60
N ASN A 251 -19.11 20.52 16.48
CA ASN A 251 -19.60 19.94 15.23
C ASN A 251 -18.68 18.83 14.68
N PRO A 252 -18.54 17.69 15.38
CA PRO A 252 -17.80 16.54 14.87
C PRO A 252 -18.38 16.04 13.54
N LYS A 253 -17.50 15.64 12.63
CA LYS A 253 -17.89 14.97 11.38
C LYS A 253 -17.48 13.51 11.43
N SER A 254 -18.40 12.62 11.05
CA SER A 254 -18.12 11.18 11.01
C SER A 254 -18.42 10.56 9.65
N ASP A 255 -17.53 9.72 9.16
CA ASP A 255 -17.74 8.88 7.98
C ASP A 255 -17.94 7.41 8.39
N ILE A 256 -18.95 6.77 7.83
CA ILE A 256 -19.32 5.37 8.10
C ILE A 256 -18.97 4.50 6.90
N TYR A 257 -18.35 3.36 7.17
CA TYR A 257 -17.95 2.36 6.21
C TYR A 257 -18.58 1.01 6.55
N PHE A 258 -19.26 0.41 5.58
CA PHE A 258 -19.78 -0.95 5.67
C PHE A 258 -18.81 -1.90 4.99
N LEU A 259 -17.91 -2.46 5.79
CA LEU A 259 -16.88 -3.38 5.35
C LEU A 259 -17.41 -4.82 5.40
N LYS A 260 -16.72 -5.74 4.73
CA LYS A 260 -17.16 -7.15 4.64
C LYS A 260 -17.24 -7.80 6.03
N ASN A 261 -16.25 -7.54 6.87
CA ASN A 261 -16.12 -8.11 8.21
C ASN A 261 -16.41 -7.11 9.34
N ALA A 262 -16.78 -5.86 9.06
CA ALA A 262 -17.06 -4.87 10.12
C ALA A 262 -17.96 -3.72 9.67
N LYS A 263 -18.54 -3.03 10.66
CA LYS A 263 -18.96 -1.63 10.55
C LYS A 263 -17.87 -0.76 11.16
N LEU A 264 -17.49 0.30 10.47
CA LEU A 264 -16.48 1.25 10.92
C LEU A 264 -17.05 2.66 10.87
N LYS A 265 -16.80 3.45 11.90
CA LYS A 265 -17.05 4.90 11.94
C LYS A 265 -15.76 5.61 12.27
N LEU A 266 -15.43 6.63 11.50
CA LEU A 266 -14.25 7.46 11.67
C LEU A 266 -14.70 8.89 11.89
N THR A 267 -14.23 9.51 12.97
CA THR A 267 -14.64 10.87 13.33
C THR A 267 -13.45 11.82 13.23
N THR A 268 -13.69 13.03 12.74
CA THR A 268 -12.76 14.14 12.73
C THR A 268 -13.42 15.39 13.30
N LEU A 269 -12.64 16.19 14.03
CA LEU A 269 -13.08 17.49 14.56
C LEU A 269 -12.65 18.64 13.65
N ASN A 270 -11.49 18.53 13.00
CA ASN A 270 -10.87 19.59 12.19
C ASN A 270 -10.84 19.29 10.68
N GLY A 271 -11.43 18.17 10.26
CA GLY A 271 -11.43 17.70 8.86
C GLY A 271 -10.08 17.18 8.35
N LYS A 272 -9.01 17.24 9.16
CA LYS A 272 -7.64 16.89 8.75
C LYS A 272 -7.09 15.67 9.46
N THR A 273 -7.48 15.47 10.72
CA THR A 273 -6.96 14.40 11.58
C THR A 273 -8.08 13.50 12.06
N ILE A 274 -7.79 12.21 12.12
CA ILE A 274 -8.69 11.22 12.71
C ILE A 274 -8.69 11.44 14.22
N HIS A 275 -9.84 11.83 14.75
CA HIS A 275 -10.05 12.00 16.18
C HIS A 275 -10.41 10.67 16.85
N SER A 276 -11.30 9.89 16.21
CA SER A 276 -11.72 8.59 16.73
C SER A 276 -11.96 7.54 15.63
N VAL A 277 -11.84 6.28 16.03
CA VAL A 277 -12.04 5.08 15.21
C VAL A 277 -12.92 4.10 15.97
N THR A 278 -14.14 3.89 15.49
CA THR A 278 -15.11 2.96 16.10
C THR A 278 -15.35 1.76 15.20
N ILE A 279 -15.23 0.55 15.76
CA ILE A 279 -15.30 -0.71 15.03
C ILE A 279 -16.28 -1.67 15.70
N PHE A 280 -17.24 -2.17 14.93
CA PHE A 280 -18.08 -3.31 15.29
C PHE A 280 -17.83 -4.45 14.32
N SER A 281 -17.44 -5.61 14.84
CA SER A 281 -17.15 -6.74 13.98
C SER A 281 -18.44 -7.42 13.51
N ARG A 282 -18.46 -7.86 12.25
CA ARG A 282 -19.49 -8.75 11.69
C ARG A 282 -19.11 -10.23 11.83
N ASP A 283 -17.83 -10.53 12.03
CA ASP A 283 -17.30 -11.87 12.24
C ASP A 283 -16.26 -11.92 13.37
N SER A 284 -15.83 -13.10 13.78
CA SER A 284 -14.85 -13.25 14.86
C SER A 284 -13.38 -13.18 14.37
N SER A 285 -13.09 -12.46 13.28
CA SER A 285 -11.72 -12.36 12.75
C SER A 285 -10.91 -11.20 13.36
N LEU A 286 -11.60 -10.14 13.79
CA LEU A 286 -10.97 -8.93 14.30
C LEU A 286 -10.50 -9.07 15.74
N LYS A 287 -9.36 -8.45 16.04
CA LYS A 287 -8.79 -8.44 17.38
C LYS A 287 -8.70 -7.01 17.89
N ILE A 288 -9.04 -6.84 19.16
CA ILE A 288 -8.72 -5.63 19.92
C ILE A 288 -7.19 -5.59 20.02
N PRO A 289 -6.50 -4.51 19.60
CA PRO A 289 -5.05 -4.46 19.69
C PRO A 289 -4.58 -4.71 21.13
N LEU A 290 -3.61 -5.61 21.31
CA LEU A 290 -3.18 -6.07 22.65
C LEU A 290 -2.74 -4.93 23.57
N LYS A 291 -2.15 -3.88 23.00
CA LYS A 291 -1.78 -2.66 23.74
C LYS A 291 -2.96 -2.03 24.48
N PHE A 292 -4.17 -2.22 23.97
CA PHE A 292 -5.37 -1.58 24.48
C PHE A 292 -6.27 -2.54 25.24
N TYR A 293 -6.07 -3.86 25.15
CA TYR A 293 -6.86 -4.86 25.87
C TYR A 293 -6.23 -5.19 27.22
N LEU A 294 -6.93 -4.87 28.31
CA LEU A 294 -6.38 -4.94 29.68
C LEU A 294 -6.50 -6.32 30.34
N CYS A 295 -7.17 -7.28 29.70
CA CYS A 295 -7.42 -8.59 30.30
C CYS A 295 -6.42 -9.64 29.81
N ASP A 296 -5.56 -10.14 30.71
CA ASP A 296 -4.54 -11.14 30.37
C ASP A 296 -5.12 -12.56 30.16
N ASN A 297 -6.28 -12.85 30.77
CA ASN A 297 -6.84 -14.21 30.83
C ASN A 297 -7.84 -14.53 29.70
N TYR A 298 -8.12 -13.59 28.81
CA TYR A 298 -9.14 -13.74 27.77
C TYR A 298 -8.54 -13.55 26.37
N LYS A 299 -9.19 -14.16 25.37
CA LYS A 299 -8.85 -13.91 23.97
C LYS A 299 -9.22 -12.47 23.63
N ASN A 300 -8.35 -11.75 22.94
CA ASN A 300 -8.61 -10.38 22.49
C ASN A 300 -9.40 -10.29 21.17
N THR A 301 -9.97 -11.40 20.70
CA THR A 301 -10.78 -11.44 19.47
C THR A 301 -12.16 -10.85 19.75
N LEU A 302 -12.63 -9.89 18.93
CA LEU A 302 -13.97 -9.30 19.07
C LEU A 302 -15.07 -10.37 18.99
N GLY A 303 -16.08 -10.26 19.86
CA GLY A 303 -17.14 -11.26 20.05
C GLY A 303 -16.77 -12.42 20.99
N ASP A 304 -15.48 -12.64 21.24
CA ASP A 304 -14.97 -13.60 22.24
C ASP A 304 -14.30 -12.92 23.45
N ALA A 305 -13.75 -11.71 23.22
CA ALA A 305 -13.18 -10.87 24.26
C ALA A 305 -14.25 -10.50 25.26
N ARG A 306 -13.87 -10.50 26.53
CA ARG A 306 -14.77 -10.24 27.66
C ARG A 306 -14.27 -9.10 28.50
N ILE A 307 -15.20 -8.45 29.18
CA ILE A 307 -14.90 -7.49 30.24
C ILE A 307 -14.32 -8.25 31.43
N CYS A 308 -13.20 -7.77 31.95
CA CYS A 308 -12.57 -8.24 33.19
C CYS A 308 -12.62 -7.14 34.26
N GLN A 309 -12.21 -7.48 35.47
CA GLN A 309 -12.19 -6.55 36.59
C GLN A 309 -11.31 -5.32 36.29
N GLU A 310 -10.15 -5.54 35.67
CA GLU A 310 -9.18 -4.51 35.31
C GLU A 310 -9.74 -3.48 34.34
N ILE A 311 -10.69 -3.88 33.48
CA ILE A 311 -11.39 -2.94 32.60
C ILE A 311 -12.32 -2.05 33.42
N VAL A 312 -13.07 -2.61 34.37
CA VAL A 312 -14.12 -1.90 35.11
C VAL A 312 -13.57 -0.97 36.18
N ASP A 313 -12.48 -1.35 36.85
CA ASP A 313 -11.93 -0.63 38.02
C ASP A 313 -11.52 0.82 37.74
N ILE A 314 -11.20 1.15 36.48
CA ILE A 314 -10.72 2.47 36.05
C ILE A 314 -11.62 3.11 34.99
N ALA A 315 -12.80 2.55 34.75
CA ALA A 315 -13.68 2.95 33.67
C ALA A 315 -14.59 4.12 34.02
N SER A 316 -14.88 4.96 33.02
CA SER A 316 -16.12 5.70 32.95
C SER A 316 -17.15 4.86 32.17
N VAL A 317 -18.37 4.74 32.68
CA VAL A 317 -19.40 3.87 32.11
C VAL A 317 -20.64 4.68 31.76
N GLN A 318 -21.18 4.48 30.56
CA GLN A 318 -22.39 5.15 30.11
C GLN A 318 -23.27 4.23 29.26
N SER A 319 -24.58 4.30 29.47
CA SER A 319 -25.56 3.58 28.65
C SER A 319 -25.80 4.31 27.34
N VAL A 320 -25.70 3.59 26.22
CA VAL A 320 -26.07 4.03 24.88
C VAL A 320 -27.45 3.46 24.57
N ARG A 321 -28.47 4.32 24.52
CA ARG A 321 -29.85 3.92 24.22
C ARG A 321 -30.27 4.50 22.87
N ALA A 322 -30.60 3.62 21.93
CA ALA A 322 -31.25 3.98 20.68
C ALA A 322 -32.50 3.14 20.47
N ARG A 323 -33.22 3.40 19.37
CA ARG A 323 -34.58 2.90 19.17
C ARG A 323 -34.66 1.37 19.06
N TYR A 324 -33.61 0.72 18.56
CA TYR A 324 -33.58 -0.73 18.29
C TYR A 324 -32.40 -1.43 18.96
N ASP A 325 -31.42 -0.67 19.42
CA ASP A 325 -30.17 -1.09 20.00
C ASP A 325 -29.95 -0.43 21.37
N SER A 326 -29.51 -1.23 22.33
CA SER A 326 -28.99 -0.74 23.60
C SER A 326 -27.62 -1.35 23.83
N ALA A 327 -26.65 -0.51 24.14
CA ALA A 327 -25.30 -0.92 24.45
C ALA A 327 -24.83 -0.20 25.72
N THR A 328 -23.81 -0.75 26.37
CA THR A 328 -23.10 -0.09 27.46
C THR A 328 -21.68 0.21 26.98
N ALA A 329 -21.30 1.48 27.07
CA ALA A 329 -19.98 1.97 26.73
C ALA A 329 -19.12 2.04 27.99
N ILE A 330 -17.93 1.44 27.94
CA ILE A 330 -16.99 1.36 29.07
C ILE A 330 -15.66 1.96 28.60
N GLN A 331 -15.35 3.17 29.05
CA GLN A 331 -14.22 3.95 28.58
C GLN A 331 -13.07 3.97 29.60
N ASN A 332 -11.87 3.63 29.14
CA ASN A 332 -10.64 3.66 29.92
C ASN A 332 -9.65 4.64 29.32
N HIS A 333 -9.05 5.48 30.16
CA HIS A 333 -7.93 6.33 29.79
C HIS A 333 -6.64 5.52 29.79
N LEU A 334 -5.92 5.50 28.65
CA LEU A 334 -4.70 4.71 28.46
C LEU A 334 -3.41 5.52 28.63
N GLY A 335 -3.55 6.78 29.06
CA GLY A 335 -2.48 7.73 29.29
C GLY A 335 -2.29 8.75 28.17
N PRO A 336 -1.48 9.80 28.41
CA PRO A 336 -1.43 11.02 27.59
C PRO A 336 -1.07 10.79 26.11
N SER A 337 -0.23 9.79 25.84
CA SER A 337 0.22 9.46 24.47
C SER A 337 -0.70 8.46 23.76
N ASN A 338 -1.55 7.75 24.50
CA ASN A 338 -2.31 6.60 23.99
C ASN A 338 -3.81 6.89 23.88
N GLY A 339 -4.29 8.01 24.42
CA GLY A 339 -5.69 8.42 24.34
C GLY A 339 -6.59 7.51 25.18
N TYR A 340 -7.76 7.20 24.63
CA TYR A 340 -8.82 6.45 25.28
C TYR A 340 -9.21 5.23 24.45
N ILE A 341 -9.60 4.16 25.14
CA ILE A 341 -10.35 3.04 24.54
C ILE A 341 -11.72 2.95 25.18
N THR A 342 -12.74 2.81 24.37
CA THR A 342 -14.11 2.53 24.81
C THR A 342 -14.52 1.16 24.30
N TYR A 343 -14.94 0.29 25.20
CA TYR A 343 -15.51 -1.02 24.86
C TYR A 343 -17.03 -0.93 24.80
N PHE A 344 -17.63 -1.61 23.83
CA PHE A 344 -19.07 -1.73 23.73
C PHE A 344 -19.50 -3.15 24.05
N VAL A 345 -20.49 -3.28 24.92
CA VAL A 345 -21.16 -4.54 25.24
C VAL A 345 -22.65 -4.40 25.00
N ASP A 346 -23.30 -5.50 24.58
CA ASP A 346 -24.74 -5.50 24.33
C ASP A 346 -25.53 -5.36 25.63
N GLY A 347 -26.65 -4.63 25.56
CA GLY A 347 -27.51 -4.33 26.70
C GLY A 347 -27.20 -2.97 27.33
N HIS A 348 -28.10 -2.48 28.17
CA HIS A 348 -27.90 -1.25 28.95
C HIS A 348 -27.84 -1.58 30.43
N LEU A 349 -27.15 -0.75 31.19
CA LEU A 349 -27.34 -0.69 32.63
C LEU A 349 -28.61 0.11 32.92
N ASP A 350 -29.46 -0.45 33.76
CA ASP A 350 -30.57 0.28 34.37
C ASP A 350 -30.01 1.39 35.28
N ASP A 351 -30.76 2.48 35.41
CA ASP A 351 -30.29 3.66 36.15
C ASP A 351 -30.02 3.34 37.63
N ASP A 352 -30.71 2.32 38.18
CA ASP A 352 -30.52 1.78 39.53
C ASP A 352 -29.26 0.91 39.69
N ASP A 353 -28.71 0.41 38.59
CA ASP A 353 -27.53 -0.47 38.52
C ASP A 353 -26.23 0.29 38.18
N THR A 354 -26.31 1.61 38.01
CA THR A 354 -25.18 2.48 37.62
C THR A 354 -24.04 2.52 38.64
N GLN A 355 -24.14 1.87 39.80
CA GLN A 355 -23.06 1.76 40.79
C GLN A 355 -22.45 0.35 40.89
N ASP A 356 -23.05 -0.68 40.28
CA ASP A 356 -22.52 -2.05 40.30
C ASP A 356 -22.07 -2.50 38.91
N TYR A 357 -21.00 -1.85 38.44
CA TYR A 357 -20.37 -2.18 37.16
C TYR A 357 -19.81 -3.60 37.10
N ASN A 358 -19.70 -4.31 38.24
CA ASN A 358 -19.26 -5.70 38.26
C ASN A 358 -20.21 -6.63 37.48
N LYS A 359 -21.47 -6.23 37.30
CA LYS A 359 -22.43 -6.94 36.44
C LYS A 359 -22.02 -7.01 34.98
N LEU A 360 -21.11 -6.13 34.54
CA LEU A 360 -20.57 -6.13 33.18
C LEU A 360 -19.46 -7.17 32.99
N ILE A 361 -18.85 -7.65 34.08
CA ILE A 361 -17.72 -8.59 34.03
C ILE A 361 -18.18 -9.91 33.39
N GLY A 362 -17.38 -10.38 32.45
CA GLY A 362 -17.67 -11.58 31.66
C GLY A 362 -18.53 -11.29 30.44
N ASN A 363 -19.16 -10.11 30.29
CA ASN A 363 -19.91 -9.80 29.07
C ASN A 363 -18.98 -9.69 27.86
N LYS A 364 -19.50 -10.10 26.70
CA LYS A 364 -18.77 -10.09 25.44
C LYS A 364 -18.65 -8.67 24.91
N ILE A 365 -17.45 -8.32 24.46
CA ILE A 365 -17.17 -7.05 23.78
C ILE A 365 -17.56 -7.21 22.30
N THR A 366 -18.53 -6.41 21.87
CA THR A 366 -19.10 -6.44 20.51
C THR A 366 -18.48 -5.39 19.58
N GLY A 367 -17.91 -4.33 20.16
CA GLY A 367 -17.12 -3.34 19.43
C GLY A 367 -16.17 -2.57 20.34
N PHE A 368 -15.33 -1.74 19.73
CA PHE A 368 -14.51 -0.79 20.47
C PHE A 368 -14.35 0.53 19.70
N CYS A 369 -14.05 1.60 20.44
CA CYS A 369 -13.64 2.90 19.92
C CYS A 369 -12.25 3.25 20.45
N LEU A 370 -11.37 3.73 19.57
CA LEU A 370 -10.11 4.36 19.96
C LEU A 370 -10.25 5.86 19.71
N SER A 371 -9.94 6.69 20.70
CA SER A 371 -10.07 8.15 20.57
C SER A 371 -8.88 8.89 21.17
N GLU A 372 -8.61 10.08 20.62
CA GLU A 372 -7.58 10.98 21.15
C GLU A 372 -7.99 11.62 22.48
N SER A 373 -9.28 11.91 22.65
CA SER A 373 -9.85 12.53 23.85
C SER A 373 -10.91 11.62 24.50
N ALA A 374 -11.51 12.09 25.58
CA ALA A 374 -12.66 11.43 26.20
C ALA A 374 -13.89 11.35 25.28
N MET A 375 -13.91 12.08 24.15
CA MET A 375 -14.98 11.95 23.17
C MET A 375 -14.92 10.58 22.48
N SER A 376 -16.02 9.82 22.51
CA SER A 376 -16.14 8.51 21.86
C SER A 376 -17.46 8.42 21.12
N PHE A 377 -17.43 7.84 19.93
CA PHE A 377 -18.56 7.85 19.01
C PHE A 377 -19.08 6.42 18.80
N TYR A 378 -20.40 6.25 18.79
CA TYR A 378 -21.05 4.96 18.58
C TYR A 378 -21.57 4.83 17.14
N ILE A 379 -21.80 3.61 16.64
CA ILE A 379 -22.50 3.39 15.37
C ILE A 379 -23.92 2.93 15.67
N PHE A 380 -24.88 3.83 15.53
CA PHE A 380 -26.28 3.51 15.80
C PHE A 380 -26.89 2.66 14.67
N ASP A 381 -27.85 1.81 14.99
CA ASP A 381 -28.50 0.97 13.98
C ASP A 381 -29.22 1.77 12.88
N TYR A 382 -29.80 2.92 13.20
CA TYR A 382 -30.43 3.80 12.19
C TYR A 382 -29.40 4.45 11.25
N GLU A 383 -28.12 4.51 11.65
CA GLU A 383 -27.05 4.95 10.77
C GLU A 383 -26.62 3.85 9.80
N SER A 384 -26.87 2.60 10.18
CA SER A 384 -26.53 1.38 9.43
C SER A 384 -27.53 1.01 8.33
N ASN A 385 -28.69 1.67 8.32
CA ASN A 385 -29.70 1.60 7.26
C ASN A 385 -29.59 2.84 6.35
#